data_AF-A0ABD0RQD3-F1
#
_entry.id   AF-A0ABD0RQD3-F1
#
_cell.length_a   1.000
_cell.length_b   1.000
_cell.length_c   1.000
_cell.angle_alpha   90.00
_cell.angle_beta   90.00
_cell.angle_gamma   90.00
#
_symmetry.space_group_name_H-M   'P 1'
#
loop_
_entity.id
_entity.type
_entity.pdbx_description
1 polymer ?
#
loop_
_entity_poly.entity_id
_entity_poly.type
_entity_poly.pdbx_seq_one_letter_code
_entity_poly.pdbx_strand_id
1 'polypeptide(L)' 'LNEAPVKGYTRDVGTKTTLRITYPEGAIQKPERYEKDSLFVFSAFKPLDFKWLRQMVFREKL' A
#
# COMPACT_ATOMS: atom_id res chain seq x y z
N LEU A 1 -3.26 7.10 2.25
CA LEU A 1 -4.02 6.20 1.34
C LEU A 1 -3.23 6.06 0.05
N ASN A 2 -3.24 4.89 -0.58
CA ASN A 2 -2.62 4.66 -1.89
C ASN A 2 -1.12 5.05 -1.90
N GLU A 3 -0.63 5.60 -3.02
CA GLU A 3 0.75 6.03 -3.21
C GLU A 3 1.16 7.35 -2.51
N ALA A 4 0.34 7.93 -1.62
CA ALA A 4 0.62 9.23 -0.98
C ALA A 4 2.07 9.33 -0.44
N PRO A 5 2.97 10.09 -1.09
CA PRO A 5 4.37 10.13 -0.73
C PRO A 5 4.60 11.07 0.46
N VAL A 6 5.38 10.63 1.43
CA VAL A 6 5.78 11.45 2.60
C VAL A 6 7.16 12.03 2.38
N LYS A 7 8.11 11.21 1.94
CA LYS A 7 9.48 11.64 1.63
C LYS A 7 9.47 12.74 0.56
N GLY A 8 10.09 13.86 0.87
CA GLY A 8 10.13 15.05 0.01
C GLY A 8 9.01 16.06 0.25
N TYR A 9 7.99 15.73 1.05
CA TYR A 9 6.81 16.58 1.32
C TYR A 9 6.53 16.74 2.82
N THR A 10 7.46 16.35 3.69
CA THR A 10 7.24 16.22 5.14
C THR A 10 6.75 17.49 5.83
N ARG A 11 7.11 18.66 5.28
CA ARG A 11 6.64 19.96 5.78
C ARG A 11 5.12 20.12 5.63
N ASP A 12 4.56 19.59 4.56
CA ASP A 12 3.18 19.85 4.16
C ASP A 12 2.25 18.70 4.58
N VAL A 13 2.76 17.46 4.60
CA VAL A 13 1.95 16.26 4.87
C VAL A 13 2.29 15.55 6.18
N GLY A 14 3.23 16.09 6.95
CA GLY A 14 3.74 15.49 8.18
C GLY A 14 4.76 14.37 7.92
N THR A 15 5.22 13.74 8.99
CA THR A 15 6.36 12.78 8.93
C THR A 15 5.99 11.35 9.27
N LYS A 16 4.82 11.11 9.88
CA LYS A 16 4.48 9.80 10.46
C LYS A 16 3.27 9.18 9.76
N THR A 17 3.46 7.97 9.25
CA THR A 17 2.37 7.10 8.77
C THR A 17 2.37 5.81 9.57
N THR A 18 1.34 5.58 10.39
CA THR A 18 1.17 4.31 11.14
C THR A 18 0.30 3.31 10.40
N LEU A 19 -0.61 3.78 9.55
CA LEU A 19 -1.55 2.96 8.77
C LEU A 19 -1.46 3.36 7.29
N ARG A 20 -1.27 2.37 6.42
CA ARG A 20 -1.28 2.55 4.96
C ARG A 20 -2.42 1.74 4.35
N ILE A 21 -3.55 2.42 4.16
CA ILE A 21 -4.74 1.83 3.52
C ILE A 21 -4.55 1.84 1.99
N THR A 22 -4.79 0.70 1.35
CA THR A 22 -4.71 0.55 -0.12
C THR A 22 -5.61 -0.56 -0.67
N TYR A 23 -5.86 -0.50 -1.96
CA TYR A 23 -6.51 -1.50 -2.81
C TYR A 23 -5.62 -1.76 -4.04
N PRO A 24 -5.89 -2.79 -4.88
CA PRO A 24 -4.95 -3.21 -5.93
C PRO A 24 -4.51 -2.10 -6.88
N GLU A 25 -5.45 -1.30 -7.40
CA GLU A 25 -5.16 -0.24 -8.37
C GLU A 25 -4.49 0.99 -7.75
N GLY A 26 -4.57 1.14 -6.41
CA GLY A 26 -3.93 2.22 -5.66
C GLY A 26 -2.63 1.81 -4.96
N ALA A 27 -2.23 0.55 -5.08
CA ALA A 27 -1.09 -0.01 -4.36
C ALA A 27 0.23 0.62 -4.81
N ILE A 28 1.11 0.85 -3.84
CA ILE A 28 2.47 1.33 -4.09
C ILE A 28 3.22 0.28 -4.91
N GLN A 29 3.73 0.69 -6.06
CA GLN A 29 4.43 -0.19 -7.01
C GLN A 29 5.90 -0.44 -6.65
N LYS A 30 6.50 0.47 -5.88
CA LYS A 30 7.92 0.42 -5.49
C LYS A 30 8.06 0.04 -4.01
N PRO A 31 8.63 -1.12 -3.68
CA PRO A 31 8.79 -1.58 -2.29
C PRO A 31 9.45 -0.54 -1.37
N GLU A 32 10.37 0.26 -1.90
CA GLU A 32 11.14 1.26 -1.14
C GLU A 32 10.30 2.47 -0.70
N ARG A 33 9.07 2.60 -1.21
CA ARG A 33 8.12 3.65 -0.82
C ARG A 33 7.19 3.21 0.33
N TYR A 34 7.24 1.94 0.74
CA TYR A 34 6.55 1.50 1.94
C TYR A 34 7.33 1.92 3.18
N GLU A 35 6.62 2.53 4.13
CA GLU A 35 7.18 2.86 5.44
C GLU A 35 7.31 1.58 6.27
N LYS A 36 8.53 1.29 6.77
CA LYS A 36 8.85 0.04 7.49
C LYS A 36 8.00 -0.17 8.74
N ASP A 37 7.65 0.92 9.42
CA ASP A 37 6.93 0.89 10.69
C ASP A 37 5.42 1.16 10.53
N SER A 38 4.89 0.94 9.33
CA SER A 38 3.47 1.12 9.03
C SER A 38 2.74 -0.21 8.90
N LEU A 39 1.53 -0.28 9.41
CA LEU A 39 0.62 -1.39 9.15
C LEU A 39 0.00 -1.20 7.76
N PHE A 40 0.21 -2.18 6.89
CA PHE A 40 -0.48 -2.28 5.61
C PHE A 40 -1.93 -2.71 5.84
N VAL A 41 -2.88 -1.91 5.35
CA VAL A 41 -4.32 -2.18 5.48
C VAL A 41 -4.90 -2.39 4.08
N PHE A 42 -5.34 -3.61 3.80
CA PHE A 42 -6.00 -3.95 2.56
C PHE A 42 -7.49 -3.58 2.62
N SER A 43 -7.95 -2.83 1.63
CA SER A 43 -9.36 -2.48 1.43
C SER A 43 -9.86 -3.14 0.15
N ALA A 44 -10.80 -4.07 0.26
CA ALA A 44 -11.36 -4.81 -0.86
C ALA A 44 -12.68 -4.18 -1.35
N PHE A 45 -12.85 -4.11 -2.66
CA PHE A 45 -14.03 -3.57 -3.34
C PHE A 45 -14.69 -4.59 -4.29
N LYS A 46 -13.94 -5.58 -4.76
CA LYS A 46 -14.43 -6.65 -5.65
C LYS A 46 -13.76 -7.99 -5.36
N PRO A 47 -14.40 -9.14 -5.68
CA PRO A 47 -13.82 -10.47 -5.44
C PRO A 47 -12.42 -10.65 -6.01
N LEU A 48 -12.12 -10.02 -7.15
CA LEU A 48 -10.80 -10.07 -7.80
C LEU A 48 -9.69 -9.49 -6.93
N ASP A 49 -9.98 -8.58 -6.00
CA ASP A 49 -8.99 -7.97 -5.12
C ASP A 49 -8.37 -9.01 -4.17
N PHE A 50 -9.14 -10.03 -3.77
CA PHE A 50 -8.63 -11.14 -2.96
C PHE A 50 -7.69 -12.05 -3.75
N LYS A 51 -7.94 -12.24 -5.05
CA LYS A 51 -7.00 -12.94 -5.94
C LYS A 51 -5.67 -12.18 -5.99
N TRP A 52 -5.73 -10.87 -6.16
CA TRP A 52 -4.54 -10.00 -6.15
C TRP A 52 -3.78 -10.07 -4.81
N LEU A 53 -4.48 -10.04 -3.68
CA LEU A 53 -3.83 -10.15 -2.36
C LEU A 53 -3.08 -11.47 -2.22
N ARG A 54 -3.68 -12.59 -2.64
CA ARG A 54 -3.01 -13.90 -2.65
C ARG A 54 -1.76 -13.90 -3.52
N GLN A 55 -1.86 -13.34 -4.73
CA GLN A 55 -0.71 -13.19 -5.63
C GLN A 55 0.42 -12.37 -4.99
N MET A 56 0.10 -11.29 -4.30
CA MET A 56 1.09 -10.47 -3.61
C MET A 56 1.76 -11.19 -2.42
N VAL A 57 0.97 -11.83 -1.56
CA VAL A 57 1.48 -12.44 -0.32
C VAL A 57 2.20 -13.76 -0.59
N PHE A 58 1.65 -14.59 -1.47
CA PHE A 58 2.16 -15.94 -1.75
C PHE A 58 3.00 -16.02 -3.02
N ARG A 59 3.15 -14.90 -3.76
CA ARG A 59 3.86 -14.86 -5.06
C ARG A 59 3.29 -15.85 -6.08
N GLU A 60 1.98 -16.06 -6.05
CA GLU A 60 1.28 -16.87 -7.05
C GLU A 60 1.41 -16.21 -8.43
N LYS A 61 1.60 -17.04 -9.47
CA LYS A 61 1.62 -16.57 -10.86
C LYS A 61 0.20 -16.20 -11.32
N LEU A 62 0.13 -15.38 -12.36
CA LEU A 62 -1.12 -14.91 -12.97
C LEU A 62 -1.97 -16.03 -13.55
#